data_AF-A0A0G3HGL9-F1
#
_entry.id   AF-A0A0G3HGL9-F1
#
_cell.length_a   1.000
_cell.length_b   1.000
_cell.length_c   1.000
_cell.angle_alpha   90.00
_cell.angle_beta   90.00
_cell.angle_gamma   90.00
#
_symmetry.space_group_name_H-M   'P 1'
#
loop_
_entity.id
_entity.type
_entity.pdbx_description
1 polymer ?
#
loop_
_entity_poly.entity_id
_entity_poly.type
_entity_poly.pdbx_seq_one_letter_code
_entity_poly.pdbx_strand_id
1 'polypeptide(L)'
;MLRLWAAAVGAELIHQIISIISGFLDPSELLAASKESLSDNPQFADMPDAMLRLSVYVSIGLLGLLNLAIVGGLGAAVVLISRRGRTAPGAQRLLIVFSIFWAVRGLVILTAQATYPGLPDWLVLLDGSLQIIIAVAGVLGIIFARKPETVSYFDVDRGDER
;
A
#
# COMPACT_ATOMS: atom_id res chain seq x y z
N MET A 1 7.13 -7.23 -17.33
CA MET A 1 7.41 -6.62 -16.01
C MET A 1 6.69 -5.27 -15.83
N LEU A 2 7.03 -4.22 -16.59
CA LEU A 2 6.48 -2.87 -16.40
C LEU A 2 4.94 -2.79 -16.31
N ARG A 3 4.22 -3.44 -17.23
CA ARG A 3 2.74 -3.48 -17.21
C ARG A 3 2.17 -4.16 -15.97
N LEU A 4 2.85 -5.18 -15.45
CA LEU A 4 2.45 -5.88 -14.23
C LEU A 4 2.60 -4.96 -13.01
N TRP A 5 3.72 -4.24 -12.90
CA TRP A 5 3.90 -3.25 -11.84
C TRP A 5 2.95 -2.07 -11.98
N ALA A 6 2.69 -1.59 -13.19
CA ALA A 6 1.69 -0.55 -13.41
C ALA A 6 0.29 -1.00 -12.96
N ALA A 7 -0.10 -2.23 -13.28
CA ALA A 7 -1.36 -2.81 -12.84
C ALA A 7 -1.41 -2.99 -11.30
N ALA A 8 -0.33 -3.48 -10.69
CA ALA A 8 -0.24 -3.63 -9.23
C ALA A 8 -0.33 -2.29 -8.50
N VAL A 9 0.38 -1.27 -8.97
CA VAL A 9 0.30 0.11 -8.42
C VAL A 9 -1.10 0.69 -8.62
N GLY A 10 -1.73 0.48 -9.78
CA GLY A 10 -3.09 0.94 -10.04
C GLY A 10 -4.13 0.27 -9.14
N ALA A 11 -4.01 -1.05 -8.94
CA ALA A 11 -4.84 -1.79 -8.00
C ALA A 11 -4.62 -1.33 -6.55
N GLU A 12 -3.36 -1.09 -6.17
CA GLU A 12 -3.00 -0.55 -4.85
C GLU A 12 -3.60 0.84 -4.62
N LEU A 13 -3.65 1.69 -5.64
CA LEU A 13 -4.29 3.00 -5.54
C LEU A 13 -5.79 2.87 -5.27
N ILE A 14 -6.47 1.94 -5.97
CA ILE A 14 -7.90 1.67 -5.75
C ILE A 14 -8.13 1.16 -4.33
N HIS A 15 -7.32 0.19 -3.88
CA HIS A 15 -7.36 -0.31 -2.50
C HIS A 15 -7.18 0.82 -1.49
N GLN A 16 -6.20 1.71 -1.68
CA GLN A 16 -5.95 2.80 -0.74
C GLN A 16 -7.12 3.79 -0.68
N ILE A 17 -7.79 4.06 -1.80
CA ILE A 17 -9.01 4.89 -1.83
C ILE A 17 -10.14 4.21 -1.06
N ILE A 18 -10.36 2.91 -1.30
CA ILE A 18 -11.39 2.13 -0.59
C ILE A 18 -11.10 2.13 0.92
N SER A 19 -9.86 1.89 1.32
CA SER A 19 -9.42 1.87 2.72
C SER A 19 -9.67 3.21 3.42
N ILE A 20 -9.33 4.33 2.78
CA ILE A 20 -9.58 5.67 3.34
C ILE A 20 -11.08 5.90 3.51
N ILE A 21 -11.87 5.67 2.46
CA ILE A 21 -13.33 5.85 2.50
C ILE A 21 -13.92 4.98 3.61
N SER A 22 -13.51 3.71 3.70
CA SER A 22 -13.96 2.75 4.70
C SER A 22 -13.66 3.22 6.12
N GLY A 23 -12.46 3.75 6.37
CA GLY A 23 -12.09 4.32 7.68
C GLY A 23 -12.93 5.54 8.07
N PHE A 24 -13.32 6.38 7.10
CA PHE A 24 -14.23 7.51 7.38
C PHE A 24 -15.68 7.08 7.62
N LEU A 25 -16.15 6.04 6.93
CA LEU A 25 -17.49 5.49 7.09
C LEU A 25 -17.64 4.72 8.41
N ASP A 26 -16.64 3.93 8.79
CA ASP A 26 -16.62 3.13 10.01
C ASP A 26 -15.28 3.23 10.76
N PRO A 27 -15.10 4.25 11.63
CA PRO A 27 -13.89 4.39 12.45
C PRO A 27 -13.94 3.54 13.73
N SER A 28 -14.91 2.64 13.89
CA SER A 28 -15.18 1.97 15.18
C SER A 28 -14.01 1.16 15.70
N GLU A 29 -13.30 0.41 14.84
CA GLU A 29 -12.10 -0.35 15.20
C GLU A 29 -10.99 0.57 15.72
N LEU A 30 -10.71 1.67 15.01
CA LEU A 30 -9.67 2.63 15.41
C LEU A 30 -10.04 3.36 16.71
N LEU A 31 -11.32 3.67 16.90
CA LEU A 31 -11.82 4.23 18.15
C LEU A 31 -11.67 3.25 19.31
N ALA A 32 -11.99 1.96 19.11
CA ALA A 32 -11.84 0.93 20.13
C ALA A 32 -10.37 0.74 20.53
N ALA A 33 -9.48 0.59 19.55
CA ALA A 33 -8.04 0.46 19.79
C ALA A 33 -7.43 1.70 20.47
N SER A 34 -7.92 2.90 20.11
CA SER A 34 -7.50 4.14 20.76
C SER A 34 -7.98 4.23 22.20
N LYS A 35 -9.23 3.84 22.48
CA LYS A 35 -9.77 3.80 23.85
C LYS A 35 -9.00 2.83 24.73
N GLU A 36 -8.69 1.64 24.22
CA GLU A 36 -7.86 0.66 24.90
C GLU A 36 -6.46 1.21 25.22
N SER A 37 -5.82 1.84 24.23
CA SER A 37 -4.49 2.46 24.41
C SER A 37 -4.48 3.61 25.43
N LEU A 38 -5.60 4.35 25.54
CA LEU A 38 -5.75 5.45 26.51
C LEU A 38 -6.13 4.95 27.90
N SER A 39 -6.86 3.85 28.03
CA SER A 39 -7.14 3.25 29.34
C SER A 39 -5.88 2.80 30.07
N ASP A 40 -4.82 2.48 29.32
CA ASP A 40 -3.50 2.15 29.87
C ASP A 40 -2.64 3.37 30.21
N ASN A 41 -3.08 4.59 29.85
CA ASN A 41 -2.36 5.84 30.09
C ASN A 41 -3.14 6.81 30.99
N PRO A 42 -2.74 6.95 32.28
CA PRO A 42 -3.39 7.87 33.22
C PRO A 42 -3.41 9.33 32.75
N GLN A 43 -2.46 9.72 31.91
CA GLN A 43 -2.30 11.08 31.40
C GLN A 43 -3.39 11.50 30.40
N PHE A 44 -4.11 10.54 29.83
CA PHE A 44 -5.19 10.78 28.86
C PHE A 44 -6.54 10.24 29.31
N ALA A 45 -6.66 9.80 30.57
CA ALA A 45 -7.91 9.27 31.12
C ALA A 45 -9.06 10.29 31.08
N ASP A 46 -8.74 11.59 31.20
CA ASP A 46 -9.71 12.69 31.17
C ASP A 46 -9.89 13.31 29.77
N MET A 47 -9.39 12.65 28.72
CA MET A 47 -9.49 13.17 27.36
C MET A 47 -10.96 13.22 26.90
N PRO A 48 -11.46 14.38 26.42
CA PRO A 48 -12.84 14.47 25.94
C PRO A 48 -13.08 13.54 24.74
N ASP A 49 -14.22 12.83 24.72
CA ASP A 49 -14.63 11.94 23.62
C ASP A 49 -14.60 12.65 22.24
N ALA A 50 -14.95 13.94 22.21
CA ALA A 50 -14.90 14.74 20.99
C ALA A 50 -13.46 14.90 20.46
N MET A 51 -12.50 15.06 21.37
CA MET A 51 -11.08 15.20 21.01
C MET A 51 -10.51 13.85 20.54
N LEU A 52 -10.95 12.74 21.15
CA LEU A 52 -10.58 11.39 20.73
C LEU A 52 -11.11 11.05 19.33
N ARG A 53 -12.37 11.39 19.05
CA ARG A 53 -12.94 11.19 17.71
C ARG A 53 -12.22 12.04 16.67
N LEU A 54 -11.93 13.30 17.00
CA LEU A 54 -11.17 14.19 16.12
C LEU A 54 -9.78 13.63 15.81
N SER A 55 -9.06 13.13 16.83
CA SER A 55 -7.73 12.54 16.61
C SER A 55 -7.79 11.32 15.69
N VAL A 56 -8.77 10.43 15.87
CA VAL A 56 -8.95 9.26 14.99
C VAL A 56 -9.20 9.68 13.54
N TYR A 57 -10.10 10.63 13.28
CA TYR A 57 -10.36 11.11 11.92
C TYR A 57 -9.14 11.81 11.29
N VAL A 58 -8.41 12.59 12.08
CA VAL A 58 -7.14 13.20 11.63
C VAL A 58 -6.11 12.12 11.31
N SER A 59 -5.99 11.07 12.12
CA SER A 59 -5.10 9.94 11.87
C SER A 59 -5.48 9.18 10.60
N ILE A 60 -6.77 8.91 10.37
CA ILE A 60 -7.26 8.29 9.13
C ILE A 60 -6.83 9.14 7.92
N GLY A 61 -7.08 10.46 7.99
CA GLY A 61 -6.71 11.39 6.92
C GLY A 61 -5.21 11.43 6.67
N LEU A 62 -4.40 11.61 7.71
CA LEU A 62 -2.94 11.72 7.59
C LEU A 62 -2.29 10.43 7.10
N LEU A 63 -2.66 9.29 7.66
CA LEU A 63 -2.15 7.98 7.22
C LEU A 63 -2.62 7.66 5.80
N GLY A 64 -3.87 8.00 5.48
CA GLY A 64 -4.40 7.89 4.13
C GLY A 64 -3.60 8.69 3.11
N LEU A 65 -3.33 9.97 3.40
CA LEU A 65 -2.52 10.83 2.54
C LEU A 65 -1.09 10.33 2.39
N LEU A 66 -0.48 9.85 3.48
CA LEU A 66 0.85 9.25 3.44
C LEU A 66 0.88 8.03 2.50
N ASN A 67 -0.08 7.12 2.63
CA ASN A 67 -0.16 5.96 1.76
C ASN A 67 -0.39 6.35 0.30
N LEU A 68 -1.27 7.33 0.03
CA LEU A 68 -1.48 7.85 -1.32
C LEU A 68 -0.19 8.46 -1.90
N ALA A 69 0.58 9.18 -1.09
CA ALA A 69 1.87 9.73 -1.51
C ALA A 69 2.88 8.62 -1.82
N ILE A 70 2.92 7.55 -1.01
CA ILE A 70 3.75 6.36 -1.27
C ILE A 70 3.34 5.71 -2.60
N VAL A 71 2.06 5.43 -2.81
CA VAL A 71 1.55 4.83 -4.06
C VAL A 71 1.84 5.72 -5.26
N GLY A 72 1.68 7.04 -5.12
CA GLY A 72 2.06 8.03 -6.13
C GLY A 72 3.56 7.96 -6.47
N GLY A 73 4.41 7.81 -5.46
CA GLY A 73 5.85 7.58 -5.62
C GLY A 73 6.17 6.29 -6.37
N LEU A 74 5.44 5.20 -6.13
CA LEU A 74 5.57 3.95 -6.89
C LEU A 74 5.12 4.12 -8.34
N GLY A 75 4.05 4.88 -8.58
CA GLY A 75 3.63 5.26 -9.93
C GLY A 75 4.72 6.05 -10.65
N ALA A 76 5.36 7.00 -9.98
CA ALA A 76 6.51 7.72 -10.52
C ALA A 76 7.68 6.77 -10.82
N ALA A 77 7.96 5.78 -9.96
CA ALA A 77 8.99 4.77 -10.20
C ALA A 77 8.70 3.95 -11.48
N VAL A 78 7.45 3.54 -11.71
CA VAL A 78 7.06 2.87 -12.96
C VAL A 78 7.34 3.76 -14.17
N VAL A 79 6.99 5.05 -14.10
CA VAL A 79 7.25 6.01 -15.18
C VAL A 79 8.76 6.18 -15.42
N LEU A 80 9.56 6.33 -14.36
CA LEU A 80 11.02 6.46 -14.47
C LEU A 80 11.67 5.26 -15.15
N ILE A 81 11.21 4.04 -14.85
CA ILE A 81 11.72 2.83 -15.52
C ILE A 81 11.33 2.84 -17.00
N SER A 82 10.12 3.28 -17.34
CA SER A 82 9.66 3.34 -18.74
C SER A 82 10.49 4.31 -19.59
N ARG A 83 11.06 5.36 -18.97
CA ARG A 83 11.92 6.36 -19.62
C ARG A 83 13.37 5.93 -19.80
N ARG A 84 13.78 4.77 -19.26
CA ARG A 84 15.14 4.20 -19.38
C ARG A 84 16.30 5.14 -18.98
N GLY A 85 16.07 6.12 -18.11
CA GLY A 85 17.14 7.04 -17.69
C GLY A 85 18.06 6.47 -16.60
N ARG A 86 19.09 7.24 -16.22
CA ARG A 86 20.06 6.89 -15.16
C ARG A 86 19.44 6.48 -13.81
N THR A 87 18.22 6.93 -13.52
CA THR A 87 17.48 6.62 -12.28
C THR A 87 16.67 5.32 -12.35
N ALA A 88 16.55 4.69 -13.53
CA ALA A 88 15.72 3.52 -13.74
C ALA A 88 16.12 2.29 -12.88
N PRO A 89 17.43 1.99 -12.65
CA PRO A 89 17.81 0.91 -11.73
C PRO A 89 17.38 1.16 -10.28
N GLY A 90 17.42 2.42 -9.83
CA GLY A 90 16.96 2.80 -8.49
C GLY A 90 15.45 2.63 -8.33
N ALA A 91 14.69 3.09 -9.32
CA ALA A 91 13.24 2.91 -9.37
C ALA A 91 12.84 1.42 -9.41
N GLN A 92 13.59 0.59 -10.12
CA GLN A 92 13.36 -0.86 -10.15
C GLN A 92 13.58 -1.50 -8.77
N ARG A 93 14.65 -1.14 -8.07
CA ARG A 93 14.92 -1.64 -6.70
C ARG A 93 13.80 -1.26 -5.75
N LEU A 94 13.31 -0.02 -5.83
CA LEU A 94 12.17 0.44 -5.04
C LEU A 94 10.93 -0.41 -5.28
N LEU A 95 10.58 -0.68 -6.55
CA LEU A 95 9.43 -1.52 -6.88
C LEU A 95 9.61 -2.97 -6.43
N ILE A 96 10.83 -3.52 -6.43
CA ILE A 96 11.11 -4.86 -5.88
C ILE A 96 10.86 -4.88 -4.37
N VAL A 97 11.34 -3.88 -3.62
CA VAL A 97 11.11 -3.78 -2.17
C VAL A 97 9.61 -3.73 -1.87
N PHE A 98 8.86 -2.89 -2.58
CA PHE A 98 7.41 -2.80 -2.40
C PHE A 98 6.67 -4.06 -2.87
N SER A 99 7.19 -4.76 -3.87
CA SER A 99 6.64 -6.06 -4.28
C SER A 99 6.77 -7.11 -3.16
N ILE A 100 7.87 -7.09 -2.40
CA ILE A 100 8.05 -7.95 -1.22
C ILE A 100 7.04 -7.56 -0.14
N PHE A 101 6.91 -6.25 0.13
CA PHE A 101 5.92 -5.74 1.10
C PHE A 101 4.51 -6.20 0.76
N TRP A 102 4.05 -6.04 -0.49
CA TRP A 102 2.73 -6.49 -0.93
C TRP A 102 2.54 -7.99 -0.81
N ALA A 103 3.57 -8.79 -1.12
CA ALA A 103 3.51 -10.24 -0.97
C ALA A 103 3.36 -10.66 0.51
N VAL A 104 4.17 -10.08 1.40
CA VAL A 104 4.10 -10.35 2.85
C VAL A 104 2.76 -9.88 3.41
N ARG A 105 2.30 -8.68 3.04
CA ARG A 105 0.99 -8.15 3.44
C ARG A 105 -0.14 -9.08 2.99
N GLY A 106 -0.06 -9.60 1.77
CA GLY A 106 -0.92 -10.65 1.23
C GLY A 106 -1.10 -11.83 2.18
N LEU A 107 0.00 -12.32 2.77
CA LEU A 107 -0.02 -13.44 3.71
C LEU A 107 -0.70 -13.09 5.03
N VAL A 108 -0.49 -11.87 5.54
CA VAL A 108 -1.12 -11.40 6.79
C VAL A 108 -2.64 -11.35 6.65
N ILE A 109 -3.14 -10.88 5.50
CA ILE A 109 -4.58 -10.78 5.24
C ILE A 109 -5.27 -12.14 5.32
N LEU A 110 -4.61 -13.22 4.91
CA LEU A 110 -5.16 -14.57 5.00
C LEU A 110 -5.42 -15.03 6.45
N THR A 111 -4.79 -14.38 7.43
CA THR A 111 -4.92 -14.69 8.86
C THR A 111 -5.71 -13.65 9.63
N ALA A 112 -5.93 -12.46 9.06
CA ALA A 112 -6.65 -11.38 9.70
C ALA A 112 -8.17 -11.60 9.57
N GLN A 113 -8.89 -11.65 10.69
CA GLN A 113 -10.35 -11.55 10.67
C GLN A 113 -10.71 -10.06 10.61
N ALA A 114 -10.98 -9.55 9.39
CA ALA A 114 -11.50 -8.20 9.23
C ALA A 114 -12.93 -8.14 9.78
N THR A 115 -13.19 -7.29 10.77
CA THR A 115 -14.53 -7.09 11.33
C THR A 115 -14.93 -5.64 11.14
N TYR A 116 -15.45 -5.31 9.95
CA TYR A 116 -16.04 -4.00 9.65
C TYR A 116 -17.57 -4.09 9.70
N PRO A 117 -18.20 -4.08 10.89
CA PRO A 117 -19.64 -4.25 11.01
C PRO A 117 -20.43 -3.12 10.34
N GLY A 118 -19.83 -1.95 10.12
CA GLY A 118 -20.44 -0.83 9.42
C GLY A 118 -20.31 -0.85 7.89
N LEU A 119 -19.57 -1.80 7.30
CA LEU A 119 -19.34 -1.85 5.86
C LEU A 119 -20.15 -2.97 5.19
N PRO A 120 -20.60 -2.78 3.93
CA PRO A 120 -21.25 -3.84 3.18
C PRO A 120 -20.29 -5.02 2.89
N ASP A 121 -20.76 -6.26 3.06
CA ASP A 121 -19.97 -7.48 2.84
C ASP A 121 -19.30 -7.53 1.45
N TRP A 122 -20.01 -7.07 0.41
CA TRP A 122 -19.47 -7.05 -0.96
C TRP A 122 -18.26 -6.14 -1.10
N LEU A 123 -18.20 -5.04 -0.33
CA LEU A 123 -17.08 -4.10 -0.36
C LEU A 123 -15.86 -4.71 0.32
N VAL A 124 -16.07 -5.36 1.47
CA VAL A 124 -15.02 -6.08 2.20
C VAL A 124 -14.45 -7.21 1.35
N LEU A 125 -15.32 -8.00 0.70
CA LEU A 125 -14.89 -9.08 -0.19
C LEU A 125 -14.14 -8.57 -1.42
N LEU A 126 -14.63 -7.49 -2.04
CA LEU A 126 -13.99 -6.86 -3.18
C LEU A 126 -12.58 -6.38 -2.83
N ASP A 127 -12.44 -5.68 -1.70
CA ASP A 127 -11.16 -5.12 -1.27
C ASP A 127 -10.16 -6.24 -0.89
N GLY A 128 -10.61 -7.26 -0.13
CA GLY A 128 -9.77 -8.41 0.18
C GLY A 128 -9.30 -9.16 -1.07
N SER A 129 -10.20 -9.34 -2.06
CA SER A 129 -9.86 -9.96 -3.35
C SER A 129 -8.82 -9.14 -4.12
N LEU A 130 -8.98 -7.81 -4.13
CA LEU A 130 -8.05 -6.88 -4.75
C LEU A 130 -6.66 -6.98 -4.12
N GLN A 131 -6.58 -7.04 -2.78
CA GLN A 131 -5.32 -7.19 -2.06
C GLN A 131 -4.61 -8.51 -2.36
N ILE A 132 -5.34 -9.63 -2.53
CA ILE A 132 -4.76 -10.92 -2.95
C ILE A 132 -4.16 -10.80 -4.36
N ILE A 133 -4.88 -10.17 -5.29
CA ILE A 133 -4.38 -9.95 -6.66
C ILE A 133 -3.08 -9.11 -6.62
N ILE A 134 -3.03 -8.06 -5.81
CA ILE A 134 -1.84 -7.22 -5.64
C ILE A 134 -0.67 -8.03 -5.06
N ALA A 135 -0.91 -8.89 -4.07
CA ALA A 135 0.11 -9.75 -3.49
C ALA A 135 0.71 -10.71 -4.52
N VAL A 136 -0.14 -11.37 -5.30
CA VAL A 136 0.30 -12.25 -6.40
C VAL A 136 1.09 -11.46 -7.45
N ALA A 137 0.62 -10.27 -7.81
CA ALA A 137 1.32 -9.39 -8.75
C ALA A 137 2.69 -8.95 -8.20
N GLY A 138 2.83 -8.74 -6.88
CA GLY A 138 4.09 -8.49 -6.21
C GLY A 138 5.07 -9.65 -6.38
N VAL A 139 4.64 -10.89 -6.09
CA VAL A 139 5.47 -12.09 -6.29
C VAL A 139 5.94 -12.22 -7.75
N LEU A 140 5.00 -12.10 -8.70
CA LEU A 140 5.32 -12.14 -10.13
C LEU A 140 6.25 -10.99 -10.55
N GLY A 141 6.11 -9.82 -9.95
CA GLY A 141 6.97 -8.66 -10.15
C GLY A 141 8.42 -8.95 -9.78
N ILE A 142 8.66 -9.59 -8.64
CA ILE A 142 9.99 -10.01 -8.19
C ILE A 142 10.59 -11.04 -9.16
N ILE A 143 9.81 -12.05 -9.55
CA ILE A 143 10.26 -13.11 -10.46
C ILE A 143 10.66 -12.51 -11.82
N PHE A 144 9.80 -11.68 -12.40
CA PHE A 144 10.06 -11.07 -13.70
C PHE A 144 11.20 -10.05 -13.66
N ALA A 145 11.38 -9.33 -12.55
CA ALA A 145 12.51 -8.40 -12.40
C ALA A 145 13.88 -9.08 -12.42
N ARG A 146 13.96 -10.37 -12.12
CA ARG A 146 15.20 -11.16 -12.11
C ARG A 146 15.45 -11.91 -13.43
N LYS A 147 14.54 -11.85 -14.40
CA LYS A 147 14.76 -12.52 -15.69
C LYS A 147 15.90 -11.85 -16.46
N PRO A 148 16.76 -12.62 -17.15
CA PRO A 148 17.91 -12.08 -17.87
C PRO A 148 17.52 -11.06 -18.95
N GLU A 149 16.37 -11.24 -19.58
CA GLU A 149 15.75 -10.29 -20.53
C GLU A 149 15.47 -8.90 -19.92
N THR A 150 15.25 -8.84 -18.60
CA THR A 150 15.01 -7.60 -17.87
C THR A 150 16.32 -6.99 -17.38
N VAL A 151 17.32 -7.80 -17.07
CA VAL A 151 18.66 -7.30 -16.72
C VAL A 151 19.31 -6.66 -17.94
N SER A 152 19.20 -7.29 -19.12
CA SER A 152 19.74 -6.74 -20.38
C SER A 152 19.07 -5.44 -20.81
N TYR A 153 17.81 -5.21 -20.43
CA TYR A 153 17.09 -3.94 -20.66
C TYR A 153 17.80 -2.72 -20.05
N PHE A 154 18.59 -2.92 -19.00
CA PHE A 154 19.36 -1.85 -18.34
C PHE A 154 20.86 -1.85 -18.70
N ASP A 155 21.34 -2.84 -19.46
CA ASP A 155 22.76 -2.94 -19.84
C ASP A 155 23.07 -2.31 -21.20
N VAL A 156 22.10 -2.20 -22.11
CA VAL A 156 22.31 -1.56 -23.43
C VAL A 156 22.66 -0.07 -23.30
N ASP A 157 22.21 0.61 -22.23
CA ASP A 157 22.45 2.05 -22.02
C ASP A 157 23.83 2.35 -21.39
N ARG A 158 24.57 1.33 -20.94
CA ARG A 158 25.94 1.50 -20.38
C ARG A 158 27.05 1.36 -21.41
N GLY A 159 26.71 1.04 -22.66
CA GLY A 159 27.67 0.83 -23.75
C GLY A 159 28.26 2.11 -24.34
N ASP A 160 27.58 3.25 -24.18
CA ASP A 160 27.94 4.53 -24.83
C ASP A 160 28.65 5.53 -23.91
N GLU A 161 28.94 5.16 -22.65
CA GLU A 161 29.65 6.01 -21.68
C GLU A 161 31.14 5.62 -21.49
N ARG A 162 31.77 4.95 -22.47
CA ARG A 162 33.22 4.65 -22.43
C ARG A 162 33.98 5.25 -23.60
#